data_AF-A0A6A5FV18-F1
#
_entry.id   AF-A0A6A5FV18-F1
#
_cell.length_a   1.000
_cell.length_b   1.000
_cell.length_c   1.000
_cell.angle_alpha   90.00
_cell.angle_beta   90.00
_cell.angle_gamma   90.00
#
_symmetry.space_group_name_H-M   'P 1'
#
loop_
_entity.id
_entity.type
_entity.pdbx_description
1 polymer ?
#
loop_
_entity_poly.entity_id
_entity_poly.type
_entity_poly.pdbx_seq_one_letter_code
_entity_poly.pdbx_strand_id
1 'polypeptide(L)' 'MPFMFCHMNNVCHVVSRNDCSFWLSIDEPMTTMMNPVTGSAIRPYISHCAVCEFPTAPGYPGVAGSPGSPGFTLES' A
#
# COMPACT_ATOMS: atom_id res chain seq x y z
N MET A 1 -2.17 7.94 -7.99
CA MET A 1 -0.85 7.33 -8.21
C MET A 1 0.17 8.01 -7.32
N PRO A 2 0.84 7.28 -6.41
CA PRO A 2 1.77 7.86 -5.43
C PRO A 2 3.23 7.97 -5.92
N PHE A 3 3.52 7.62 -7.18
CA PHE A 3 4.87 7.70 -7.74
C PHE A 3 4.88 8.40 -9.11
N MET A 4 6.09 8.79 -9.53
CA MET A 4 6.36 9.42 -10.81
C MET A 4 7.64 8.83 -11.41
N PHE A 5 7.71 8.78 -12.74
CA PHE A 5 8.86 8.28 -13.48
C PHE A 5 9.54 9.40 -14.26
N CYS A 6 10.87 9.50 -14.17
CA CYS A 6 11.67 10.47 -14.92
C CYS A 6 12.59 9.75 -15.89
N HIS A 7 12.57 10.17 -17.16
CA HIS A 7 13.47 9.64 -18.19
C HIS A 7 14.79 10.43 -18.24
N MET A 8 15.81 9.88 -18.92
CA MET A 8 17.16 10.45 -19.10
C MET A 8 17.20 11.86 -19.70
N ASN A 9 16.10 12.34 -20.29
CA ASN A 9 16.00 13.67 -20.87
C ASN A 9 15.55 14.72 -19.83
N ASN A 10 15.62 14.38 -18.54
CA ASN A 10 15.12 15.19 -17.41
C ASN A 10 13.63 15.54 -17.51
N VAL A 11 12.86 14.75 -18.26
CA VAL A 11 11.40 14.88 -18.35
C VAL A 11 10.77 13.87 -17.41
N CYS A 12 9.92 14.36 -16.50
CA CYS A 12 9.18 13.54 -15.56
C CYS A 12 7.72 13.44 -15.93
N HIS A 13 7.17 12.23 -15.84
CA HIS A 13 5.78 11.95 -16.13
C HIS A 13 5.06 11.47 -14.87
N VAL A 14 3.96 12.14 -14.56
CA VAL A 14 3.04 11.79 -13.49
C VAL A 14 1.78 11.25 -14.17
N VAL A 15 1.38 10.01 -13.89
CA VAL A 15 0.17 9.38 -14.48
C VAL A 15 0.18 9.39 -16.02
N SER A 16 1.32 9.07 -16.65
CA SER A 16 1.37 8.98 -18.13
C SER A 16 1.26 7.57 -18.70
N ARG A 17 1.34 6.55 -17.83
CA ARG A 17 1.32 5.14 -18.22
C ARG A 17 0.33 4.34 -17.35
N ASN A 18 0.16 3.07 -17.71
CA ASN A 18 -0.71 2.10 -17.04
C ASN A 18 -0.12 1.58 -15.71
N ASP A 19 0.41 2.52 -14.92
CA ASP A 19 1.06 2.29 -13.64
C ASP A 19 0.01 1.98 -12.57
N CYS A 20 0.20 0.91 -11.82
CA CYS A 20 -0.72 0.46 -10.78
C CYS A 20 -0.12 0.61 -9.38
N SER A 21 -0.94 0.97 -8.40
CA SER A 21 -0.59 0.94 -6.97
C SER A 21 -1.55 0.01 -6.24
N PHE A 22 -1.02 -0.92 -5.47
CA PHE A 22 -1.79 -1.83 -4.62
C PHE A 22 -1.76 -1.34 -3.17
N TRP A 23 -2.89 -1.50 -2.49
CA TRP A 23 -3.10 -1.11 -1.11
C TRP A 23 -3.76 -2.27 -0.38
N LEU A 24 -3.45 -2.46 0.90
CA LEU A 24 -4.19 -3.39 1.75
C LEU A 24 -5.62 -2.85 1.92
N SER A 25 -6.62 -3.70 1.72
CA SER A 25 -8.04 -3.34 1.83
C SER A 25 -8.60 -3.59 3.22
N ILE A 26 -9.78 -3.03 3.52
CA ILE A 26 -10.61 -3.44 4.65
C ILE A 26 -11.77 -4.34 4.19
N ASP A 27 -12.53 -4.92 5.11
CA ASP A 27 -13.68 -5.79 4.83
C ASP A 27 -14.94 -5.03 4.33
N GLU A 28 -14.75 -3.89 3.67
CA GLU A 28 -15.87 -3.11 3.13
C GLU A 28 -16.41 -3.80 1.85
N PRO A 29 -17.72 -4.06 1.75
CA PRO A 29 -18.29 -4.73 0.60
C PRO A 29 -18.14 -3.89 -0.67
N MET A 30 -17.84 -4.56 -1.79
CA MET A 30 -17.81 -3.93 -3.10
C MET A 30 -19.17 -3.29 -3.46
N THR A 31 -19.13 -2.26 -4.30
CA THR A 31 -20.35 -1.59 -4.77
C THR A 31 -21.30 -2.57 -5.44
N THR A 32 -22.62 -2.35 -5.32
CA THR A 32 -23.65 -3.22 -5.91
C THR A 32 -23.50 -3.41 -7.43
N MET A 33 -22.93 -2.43 -8.11
CA MET A 33 -22.69 -2.48 -9.56
C MET A 33 -21.33 -3.09 -9.94
N MET A 34 -20.49 -3.47 -8.96
CA MET A 34 -19.12 -3.97 -9.16
C MET A 34 -18.24 -3.10 -10.07
N ASN A 35 -18.51 -1.79 -10.10
CA ASN A 35 -17.75 -0.85 -10.91
C ASN A 35 -16.51 -0.35 -10.17
N PRO A 36 -15.47 0.10 -10.90
CA PRO A 36 -14.29 0.71 -10.30
C PRO A 36 -14.67 1.92 -9.44
N VAL A 37 -14.22 1.92 -8.20
CA VAL A 37 -14.43 3.03 -7.26
C VAL A 37 -13.40 4.13 -7.57
N THR A 38 -13.84 5.38 -7.63
CA THR A 38 -12.99 6.52 -8.00
C THR A 38 -13.14 7.69 -7.01
N GLY A 39 -12.15 8.57 -6.99
CA GLY A 39 -12.17 9.78 -6.15
C GLY A 39 -12.19 9.49 -4.65
N SER A 40 -12.95 10.29 -3.90
CA SER A 40 -13.06 10.18 -2.44
C SER A 40 -13.79 8.92 -1.97
N ALA A 41 -14.54 8.26 -2.87
CA ALA A 41 -15.25 7.02 -2.55
C ALA A 41 -14.31 5.82 -2.34
N ILE A 42 -13.03 5.92 -2.72
CA ILE A 42 -12.03 4.86 -2.48
C ILE A 42 -11.63 4.81 -1.01
N ARG A 43 -11.74 5.93 -0.28
CA ARG A 43 -11.28 6.07 1.11
C ARG A 43 -11.76 4.96 2.06
N PRO A 44 -13.04 4.54 2.08
CA PRO A 44 -13.49 3.44 2.92
C PRO A 44 -12.92 2.07 2.52
N TYR A 45 -12.26 1.91 1.38
CA TYR A 45 -11.71 0.61 0.96
C TYR A 45 -10.23 0.44 1.30
N ILE A 46 -9.55 1.48 1.82
CA ILE A 46 -8.11 1.47 2.08
C ILE A 46 -7.85 1.26 3.57
N SER A 47 -7.05 0.25 3.91
CA SER A 47 -6.61 0.01 5.29
C SER A 47 -5.72 1.13 5.81
N HIS A 48 -5.74 1.32 7.13
CA HIS A 48 -4.89 2.27 7.83
C HIS A 48 -3.76 1.54 8.54
N CYS A 49 -2.56 2.15 8.56
CA CYS A 49 -1.41 1.63 9.27
C CYS A 49 -0.91 2.64 10.30
N ALA A 50 -0.35 2.12 11.40
CA ALA A 50 0.39 2.90 12.40
C ALA A 50 1.83 2.39 12.44
N VAL A 51 2.79 3.32 12.50
CA VAL A 51 4.21 3.00 12.65
C VAL A 51 4.59 3.20 14.10
N CYS A 52 5.04 2.13 14.75
CA CYS A 52 5.46 2.13 16.15
C CYS A 52 6.96 1.84 16.24
N GLU A 53 7.64 2.53 17.15
CA GLU A 53 9.03 2.22 17.50
C GLU A 53 9.04 1.19 18.64
N PHE A 54 9.80 0.11 18.47
CA PHE A 54 9.98 -0.92 19.48
C PHE A 54 11.47 -1.17 19.72
N PRO A 55 11.88 -1.51 20.96
CA PRO A 55 13.26 -1.89 21.22
C PRO A 55 13.60 -3.13 20.38
N THR A 56 14.69 -3.04 19.60
CA THR A 56 15.16 -4.13 18.76
C THR A 56 15.47 -5.35 19.61
N ALA A 57 14.71 -6.43 19.44
CA ALA A 57 15.02 -7.70 20.08
C ALA A 57 16.37 -8.23 19.57
N PRO A 58 17.25 -8.74 20.45
CA PRO A 58 18.55 -9.27 20.04
C PRO A 58 18.37 -10.43 19.06
N GLY A 59 18.94 -10.30 17.86
CA GLY A 59 18.95 -11.36 16.84
C GLY A 59 17.96 -11.24 15.68
N TYR A 60 17.21 -10.14 15.55
CA TYR A 60 16.37 -9.91 14.35
C TYR A 60 17.19 -9.38 13.17
N PRO A 61 17.30 -10.12 12.04
CA PRO A 61 17.67 -9.52 10.77
C PRO A 61 16.43 -8.75 10.30
N GLY A 62 16.45 -7.42 10.40
CA GLY A 62 15.29 -6.55 10.16
C GLY A 62 14.78 -6.55 8.70
N VAL A 63 14.23 -7.67 8.23
CA VAL A 63 13.63 -7.81 6.91
C VAL A 63 12.11 -7.89 7.06
N ALA A 64 11.41 -6.84 6.61
CA ALA A 64 9.96 -6.79 6.59
C ALA A 64 9.38 -7.96 5.78
N GLY A 65 8.35 -8.63 6.30
CA GLY A 65 7.65 -9.74 5.62
C GLY A 65 8.29 -11.12 5.79
N SER A 66 9.35 -11.25 6.60
CA SER A 66 9.93 -12.56 6.95
C SER A 66 9.13 -13.27 8.05
N PRO A 67 9.15 -14.62 8.14
CA PRO A 67 8.52 -15.35 9.23
C PRO A 67 8.99 -14.82 10.59
N GLY A 68 8.05 -14.43 11.46
CA GLY A 68 8.34 -13.80 12.76
C GLY A 68 8.40 -12.27 12.75
N SER A 69 8.34 -11.61 11.58
CA SER A 69 8.15 -10.16 11.52
C SER A 69 6.69 -9.79 11.84
N PRO A 70 6.43 -8.64 12.50
CA PRO A 70 5.08 -8.22 12.90
C PRO A 70 4.12 -7.97 11.71
N GLY A 71 4.63 -7.94 10.48
CA GLY A 71 3.81 -7.85 9.26
C GLY A 71 3.61 -9.17 8.50
N PHE A 72 4.06 -10.31 9.05
CA PHE A 72 3.91 -11.62 8.42
C PHE A 72 2.52 -12.23 8.63
N THR A 73 1.91 -11.98 9.79
CA THR A 73 0.55 -12.42 10.12
C THR A 73 -0.44 -11.30 9.85
N LEU A 74 -1.38 -11.54 8.93
CA LEU A 74 -2.46 -10.60 8.65
C LEU A 74 -3.54 -10.76 9.73
N GLU A 75 -3.81 -9.71 10.48
CA GLU A 75 -4.95 -9.64 11.39
C GLU A 75 -6.09 -8.88 10.70
N SER A 76 -7.34 -9.31 10.92
CA SER A 76 -8.54 -8.73 10.30
C SER A 76 -9.39 -7.97 11.31
#